data_AF-A0A3G9JE43-F1
#
_entry.id   AF-A0A3G9JE43-F1
#
_cell.length_a   1.000
_cell.length_b   1.000
_cell.length_c   1.000
_cell.angle_alpha   90.00
_cell.angle_beta   90.00
_cell.angle_gamma   90.00
#
_symmetry.space_group_name_H-M   'P 1'
#
loop_
_entity.id
_entity.type
_entity.pdbx_description
1 polymer ?
#
loop_
_entity_poly.entity_id
_entity_poly.type
_entity_poly.pdbx_seq_one_letter_code
_entity_poly.pdbx_strand_id
1 'polypeptide(L)'
;MKAASVKELKYNEDIPTGAKSLADYLMSATVKSVDETLTYEDYHDGTFQVFLDNKRRLVKKPGYEILMTDIDHVRFFTKGDFLYMNVTRESQEYTYLIGDCYTKLEESKPDEKESEPDEEKKEPENPAKS
;
A
#
# COMPACT_ATOMS: atom_id res chain seq x y z
N MET A 1 -8.45 38.12 -43.10
CA MET A 1 -8.15 37.87 -41.67
C MET A 1 -8.01 36.37 -41.47
N LYS A 2 -6.87 35.88 -40.99
CA LYS A 2 -6.71 34.46 -40.60
C LYS A 2 -7.25 34.31 -39.18
N ALA A 3 -8.22 33.42 -38.99
CA ALA A 3 -8.65 33.03 -37.66
C ALA A 3 -7.46 32.39 -36.93
N ALA A 4 -7.13 32.89 -35.73
CA ALA A 4 -6.16 32.23 -34.87
C ALA A 4 -6.77 30.89 -34.44
N SER A 5 -6.12 29.77 -34.79
CA SER A 5 -6.51 28.47 -34.26
C SER A 5 -6.12 28.44 -32.79
N VAL A 6 -7.10 28.36 -31.89
CA VAL A 6 -6.85 28.09 -30.48
C VAL A 6 -6.20 26.71 -30.40
N LYS A 7 -4.95 26.63 -29.93
CA LYS A 7 -4.34 25.35 -29.57
C LYS A 7 -5.06 24.85 -28.33
N GLU A 8 -5.81 23.76 -28.44
CA GLU A 8 -6.22 23.00 -27.26
C GLU A 8 -4.96 22.51 -26.56
N LEU A 9 -4.76 22.98 -25.33
CA LEU A 9 -3.76 22.43 -24.44
C LEU A 9 -4.39 21.18 -23.84
N LYS A 10 -4.01 19.99 -24.33
CA LYS A 10 -4.30 18.74 -23.63
C LYS A 10 -3.39 18.66 -22.41
N TYR A 11 -3.94 18.99 -21.26
CA TYR A 11 -3.26 18.79 -19.99
C TYR A 11 -3.47 17.35 -19.51
N ASN A 12 -2.42 16.73 -18.99
CA ASN A 12 -2.47 15.38 -18.43
C ASN A 12 -3.07 15.37 -17.01
N GLU A 13 -4.20 16.05 -16.81
CA GLU A 13 -4.86 16.24 -15.49
C GLU A 13 -5.43 14.95 -14.90
N ASP A 14 -5.70 13.96 -15.75
CA ASP A 14 -6.14 12.64 -15.33
C ASP A 14 -5.02 11.86 -14.61
N ILE A 15 -3.74 12.13 -14.91
CA ILE A 15 -2.62 11.49 -14.23
C ILE A 15 -2.57 11.85 -12.73
N PRO A 16 -2.50 13.13 -12.31
CA PRO A 16 -2.53 13.45 -10.89
C PRO A 16 -3.84 13.04 -10.22
N THR A 17 -4.96 13.08 -10.94
CA THR A 17 -6.27 12.62 -10.43
C THR A 17 -6.24 11.12 -10.12
N GLY A 18 -5.80 10.29 -11.06
CA GLY A 18 -5.70 8.84 -10.84
C GLY A 18 -4.66 8.48 -9.79
N ALA A 19 -3.57 9.24 -9.68
CA ALA A 19 -2.55 9.05 -8.64
C ALA A 19 -3.12 9.35 -7.25
N LYS A 20 -3.91 10.43 -7.12
CA LYS A 20 -4.60 10.76 -5.87
C LYS A 20 -5.63 9.69 -5.51
N SER A 21 -6.47 9.25 -6.45
CA SER A 21 -7.44 8.18 -6.20
C SER A 21 -6.75 6.90 -5.71
N LEU A 22 -5.61 6.55 -6.31
CA LEU A 22 -4.81 5.42 -5.85
C LEU A 22 -4.28 5.63 -4.43
N ALA A 23 -3.77 6.82 -4.12
CA ALA A 23 -3.30 7.15 -2.78
C ALA A 23 -4.40 7.06 -1.72
N ASP A 24 -5.62 7.51 -2.05
CA ASP A 24 -6.77 7.42 -1.16
C ASP A 24 -7.10 5.96 -0.80
N TYR A 25 -7.02 5.01 -1.75
CA TYR A 25 -7.20 3.58 -1.44
C TYR A 25 -6.11 3.03 -0.52
N LEU A 26 -4.90 3.54 -0.65
CA LEU A 26 -3.73 3.01 0.05
C LEU A 26 -3.61 3.53 1.48
N MET A 27 -4.36 4.57 1.86
CA MET A 27 -4.29 5.19 3.20
C MET A 27 -4.46 4.20 4.36
N SER A 28 -5.28 3.17 4.19
CA SER A 28 -5.51 2.13 5.21
C SER A 28 -5.12 0.73 4.72
N ALA A 29 -4.42 0.64 3.59
CA ALA A 29 -4.11 -0.63 2.96
C ALA A 29 -2.79 -1.20 3.48
N THR A 30 -2.65 -2.52 3.39
CA THR A 30 -1.37 -3.21 3.56
C THR A 30 -0.83 -3.60 2.19
N VAL A 31 0.28 -2.99 1.81
CA VAL A 31 0.98 -3.30 0.55
C VAL A 31 1.60 -4.70 0.63
N LYS A 32 1.34 -5.54 -0.37
CA LYS A 32 1.86 -6.92 -0.44
C LYS A 32 2.99 -7.09 -1.45
N SER A 33 2.88 -6.44 -2.61
CA SER A 33 3.90 -6.50 -3.66
C SER A 33 3.87 -5.26 -4.53
N VAL A 34 5.04 -4.85 -5.04
CA VAL A 34 5.20 -3.71 -5.94
C VAL A 34 6.19 -4.08 -7.05
N ASP A 35 5.85 -3.74 -8.30
CA ASP A 35 6.75 -3.59 -9.46
C ASP A 35 5.90 -3.09 -10.65
N GLU A 36 5.65 -3.87 -11.69
CA GLU A 36 4.67 -3.54 -12.75
C GLU A 36 3.22 -3.67 -12.27
N THR A 37 2.99 -4.45 -11.21
CA THR A 37 1.69 -4.60 -10.54
C THR A 37 1.84 -4.27 -9.07
N LEU A 38 0.95 -3.42 -8.57
CA LEU A 38 0.77 -3.15 -7.15
C LEU A 38 -0.33 -4.05 -6.60
N THR A 39 -0.01 -4.85 -5.59
CA THR A 39 -0.99 -5.67 -4.86
C THR A 39 -1.08 -5.18 -3.43
N TYR A 40 -2.30 -4.99 -2.94
CA TYR A 40 -2.56 -4.60 -1.55
C TYR A 40 -3.82 -5.27 -1.01
N GLU A 41 -3.92 -5.32 0.31
CA GLU A 41 -5.17 -5.66 1.03
C GLU A 41 -5.73 -4.40 1.67
N ASP A 42 -7.05 -4.21 1.54
CA ASP A 42 -7.74 -3.15 2.27
C ASP A 42 -8.02 -3.55 3.73
N TYR A 43 -8.69 -2.67 4.49
CA TYR A 43 -9.05 -2.91 5.89
C TYR A 43 -10.07 -4.04 6.09
N HIS A 44 -10.73 -4.50 5.02
CA HIS A 44 -11.72 -5.57 5.04
C HIS A 44 -11.16 -6.89 4.48
N ASP A 45 -9.83 -7.04 4.45
CA ASP A 45 -9.10 -8.19 3.89
C ASP A 45 -9.38 -8.43 2.39
N GLY A 46 -9.89 -7.42 1.68
CA GLY A 46 -10.08 -7.46 0.25
C GLY A 46 -8.76 -7.31 -0.49
N THR A 47 -8.38 -8.29 -1.32
CA THR A 47 -7.17 -8.17 -2.16
C THR A 47 -7.46 -7.40 -3.44
N PHE A 48 -6.66 -6.36 -3.68
CA PHE A 48 -6.73 -5.55 -4.89
C PHE A 48 -5.41 -5.56 -5.66
N GLN A 49 -5.52 -5.42 -6.97
CA GLN A 49 -4.39 -5.30 -7.88
C GLN A 49 -4.55 -4.08 -8.77
N VAL A 50 -3.46 -3.34 -8.95
CA VAL A 50 -3.37 -2.19 -9.86
C VAL A 50 -2.26 -2.46 -10.87
N PHE A 51 -2.60 -2.44 -12.16
CA PHE A 51 -1.68 -2.80 -13.24
C PHE A 51 -2.06 -2.08 -14.55
N LEU A 52 -1.12 -2.02 -15.49
CA LEU A 52 -1.37 -1.52 -16.84
C LEU A 52 -1.96 -2.63 -17.73
N ASP A 53 -3.16 -2.41 -18.25
CA ASP A 53 -3.79 -3.36 -19.15
C ASP A 53 -3.25 -3.26 -20.60
N ASN A 54 -3.63 -4.24 -21.43
CA ASN A 54 -3.24 -4.27 -22.84
C ASN A 54 -3.83 -3.15 -23.71
N LYS A 55 -4.77 -2.36 -23.18
CA LYS A 55 -5.36 -1.19 -23.84
C LYS A 55 -4.75 0.11 -23.32
N ARG A 56 -3.59 0.04 -22.65
CA ARG A 56 -2.86 1.20 -22.14
C ARG A 56 -3.64 1.96 -21.05
N ARG A 57 -4.37 1.23 -20.20
CA ARG A 57 -5.14 1.80 -19.08
C ARG A 57 -4.59 1.29 -17.77
N LEU A 58 -4.36 2.19 -16.81
CA LEU A 58 -4.07 1.81 -15.45
C LEU A 58 -5.38 1.39 -14.78
N VAL A 59 -5.48 0.13 -14.38
CA VAL A 59 -6.74 -0.44 -13.88
C VAL A 59 -6.58 -1.03 -12.48
N LYS A 60 -7.62 -0.88 -11.66
CA LYS A 60 -7.77 -1.54 -10.36
C LYS A 60 -8.76 -2.71 -10.46
N LYS A 61 -8.39 -3.85 -9.89
CA LYS A 61 -9.25 -5.04 -9.74
C LYS A 61 -9.32 -5.49 -8.28
N PRO A 62 -10.41 -6.17 -7.86
CA PRO A 62 -11.65 -6.46 -8.61
C PRO A 62 -12.48 -5.19 -8.95
N GLY A 63 -13.48 -5.33 -9.83
CA GLY A 63 -14.36 -4.22 -10.28
C GLY A 63 -13.98 -3.58 -11.62
N TYR A 64 -12.72 -3.71 -12.05
CA TYR A 64 -12.22 -3.15 -13.32
C TYR A 64 -12.39 -1.62 -13.41
N GLU A 65 -11.97 -0.93 -12.36
CA GLU A 65 -11.96 0.52 -12.34
C GLU A 65 -10.78 1.07 -13.13
N ILE A 66 -11.02 2.02 -14.03
CA ILE A 66 -9.98 2.67 -14.84
C ILE A 66 -9.54 3.94 -14.11
N LEU A 67 -8.27 3.99 -13.71
CA LEU A 67 -7.68 5.13 -13.01
C LEU A 67 -7.08 6.16 -13.98
N MET A 68 -6.50 5.70 -15.09
CA MET A 68 -5.86 6.52 -16.12
C MET A 68 -5.96 5.85 -17.49
N THR A 69 -5.96 6.64 -18.56
CA THR A 69 -5.93 6.14 -19.96
C THR A 69 -4.62 6.49 -20.66
N ASP A 70 -4.37 5.92 -21.83
CA ASP A 70 -3.27 6.32 -22.72
C ASP A 70 -1.86 6.23 -22.09
N ILE A 71 -1.65 5.35 -21.12
CA ILE A 71 -0.36 5.16 -20.42
C ILE A 71 0.57 4.25 -21.22
N ASP A 72 1.81 4.68 -21.43
CA ASP A 72 2.84 3.86 -22.10
C ASP A 72 3.46 2.84 -21.14
N HIS A 73 3.79 3.27 -19.92
CA HIS A 73 4.43 2.44 -18.91
C HIS A 73 4.04 2.89 -17.50
N VAL A 74 4.02 1.95 -16.56
CA VAL A 74 3.84 2.21 -15.14
C VAL A 74 4.79 1.33 -14.34
N ARG A 75 5.34 1.88 -13.26
CA ARG A 75 6.11 1.12 -12.28
C ARG A 75 5.85 1.61 -10.88
N PHE A 76 5.62 0.68 -9.97
CA PHE A 76 5.50 0.90 -8.54
C PHE A 76 6.81 0.52 -7.85
N PHE A 77 7.25 1.32 -6.90
CA PHE A 77 8.48 1.06 -6.18
C PHE A 77 8.47 1.72 -4.80
N THR A 78 9.20 1.14 -3.87
CA THR A 78 9.42 1.72 -2.55
C THR A 78 10.76 2.46 -2.51
N LYS A 79 10.81 3.52 -1.71
CA LYS A 79 12.06 4.21 -1.36
C LYS A 79 12.00 4.61 0.11
N GLY A 80 12.70 3.85 0.95
CA GLY A 80 12.50 3.91 2.40
C GLY A 80 11.09 3.41 2.75
N ASP A 81 10.39 4.13 3.62
CA ASP A 81 9.04 3.79 4.07
C ASP A 81 7.94 4.31 3.14
N PHE A 82 8.29 4.85 1.97
CA PHE A 82 7.37 5.49 1.05
C PHE A 82 7.16 4.68 -0.23
N LEU A 83 5.92 4.64 -0.69
CA LEU A 83 5.50 3.98 -1.93
C LEU A 83 5.28 5.02 -3.04
N TYR A 84 5.93 4.79 -4.17
CA TYR A 84 5.86 5.66 -5.34
C TYR A 84 5.29 4.94 -6.56
N MET A 85 4.67 5.73 -7.42
CA MET A 85 4.24 5.33 -8.76
C MET A 85 4.93 6.23 -9.79
N ASN A 86 5.61 5.60 -10.74
CA ASN A 86 6.13 6.21 -11.93
C ASN A 86 5.19 5.92 -13.11
N VAL A 87 4.85 6.94 -13.89
CA VAL A 87 3.96 6.85 -15.05
C VAL A 87 4.63 7.53 -16.23
N THR A 88 4.67 6.85 -17.36
CA THR A 88 5.12 7.41 -18.63
C THR A 88 3.96 7.56 -19.60
N ARG A 89 3.80 8.76 -20.17
CA ARG A 89 2.85 9.06 -21.25
C ARG A 89 3.50 9.99 -22.25
N GLU A 90 3.48 9.61 -23.53
CA GLU A 90 4.02 10.41 -24.64
C GLU A 90 5.46 10.87 -24.38
N SER A 91 6.30 9.95 -23.87
CA SER A 91 7.70 10.21 -23.47
C SER A 91 7.89 11.20 -22.31
N GLN A 92 6.81 11.61 -21.62
CA GLN A 92 6.87 12.38 -20.39
C GLN A 92 6.71 11.44 -19.19
N GLU A 93 7.52 11.66 -18.17
CA GLU A 93 7.58 10.83 -16.98
C GLU A 93 7.08 11.63 -15.77
N TYR A 94 6.20 11.00 -14.99
CA TYR A 94 5.58 11.57 -13.81
C TYR A 94 5.80 10.63 -12.62
N THR A 95 6.27 11.15 -11.50
CA THR A 95 6.44 10.37 -10.27
C THR A 95 5.60 10.94 -9.15
N TYR A 96 4.78 10.09 -8.54
CA TYR A 96 3.89 10.44 -7.44
C TYR A 96 4.22 9.59 -6.22
N LEU A 97 4.23 10.23 -5.04
CA LEU A 97 4.09 9.55 -3.77
C LEU A 97 2.63 9.11 -3.64
N ILE A 98 2.38 7.81 -3.52
CA ILE A 98 1.03 7.23 -3.48
C ILE A 98 0.72 6.53 -2.16
N GLY A 99 1.65 6.53 -1.21
CA GLY A 99 1.41 5.99 0.11
C GLY A 99 2.69 5.81 0.89
N ASP A 100 2.54 5.19 2.05
CA ASP A 100 3.63 4.73 2.88
C ASP A 100 3.45 3.24 3.17
N CYS A 101 4.48 2.63 3.73
CA CYS A 101 4.51 1.22 4.09
C CYS A 101 4.66 1.04 5.61
N TYR A 102 4.13 1.98 6.42
CA TYR A 102 4.32 1.95 7.88
C TYR A 102 3.62 0.78 8.57
N THR A 103 2.61 0.17 7.94
CA THR A 103 1.84 -0.94 8.51
C THR A 103 2.60 -2.26 8.46
N LYS A 104 3.71 -2.32 9.21
CA LYS A 104 4.08 -3.51 9.97
C LYS A 104 3.19 -3.52 11.21
N LEU A 105 1.94 -3.98 11.07
CA LEU A 105 1.06 -4.20 12.21
C LEU A 105 1.63 -5.39 13.01
N GLU A 106 2.36 -5.02 14.06
CA GLU A 106 2.87 -5.82 15.17
C GLU A 106 3.82 -6.98 14.82
N GLU A 107 5.12 -6.76 15.04
CA GLU A 107 5.95 -7.83 15.59
C GLU A 107 5.26 -8.28 16.88
N SER A 108 4.69 -9.49 16.85
CA SER A 108 4.16 -10.16 18.03
C SER A 108 5.24 -10.14 19.11
N LYS A 109 5.09 -9.26 20.10
CA LYS A 109 5.82 -9.41 21.35
C LYS A 109 5.40 -10.77 21.90
N PRO A 110 6.32 -11.72 22.14
CA PRO A 110 5.94 -12.97 22.77
C PRO A 110 5.36 -12.62 24.14
N ASP A 111 4.13 -13.07 24.41
CA ASP A 111 3.49 -12.97 25.71
C ASP A 111 4.48 -13.39 26.79
N GLU A 112 4.90 -12.44 27.63
CA GLU A 112 5.51 -12.74 28.91
C GLU A 112 4.43 -13.49 29.70
N LYS A 113 4.54 -14.82 29.73
CA LYS A 113 3.73 -15.66 30.61
C LYS A 113 3.87 -15.12 32.03
N GLU A 114 2.78 -14.59 32.56
CA GLU A 114 2.62 -14.40 34.00
C GLU A 114 2.85 -15.77 34.67
N SER A 115 3.98 -15.92 35.35
CA SER A 115 4.21 -17.04 36.25
C SER A 115 3.34 -16.81 37.49
N GLU A 116 2.36 -17.68 37.67
CA GLU A 116 1.57 -17.79 38.90
C GLU A 116 2.49 -17.88 40.14
N PRO A 117 2.15 -17.24 41.27
CA PRO A 117 2.92 -17.37 42.50
C PRO A 117 2.76 -18.77 43.10
N ASP A 118 3.88 -19.48 43.26
CA ASP A 118 3.98 -20.80 43.88
C ASP A 118 3.35 -20.78 45.30
N GLU A 119 2.36 -21.65 45.51
CA GLU A 119 1.72 -21.87 46.80
C GLU A 119 2.73 -22.39 47.85
N GLU A 120 2.75 -21.64 48.95
CA GLU A 120 3.20 -21.97 50.30
C GLU A 120 3.30 -23.48 50.63
N LYS A 121 4.52 -24.05 50.57
CA LYS A 121 4.81 -25.34 51.21
C LYS A 121 4.90 -25.16 52.73
N LYS A 122 3.84 -25.54 53.44
CA LYS A 122 3.87 -25.86 54.87
C LYS A 122 4.81 -27.04 55.13
N GLU A 123 5.90 -26.82 55.85
CA GLU A 123 6.63 -27.88 56.57
C GLU A 123 5.93 -28.19 57.90
N PRO A 124 5.62 -29.46 58.22
CA PRO A 124 5.34 -29.85 59.59
C PRO A 124 6.56 -30.44 60.29
N GLU A 125 6.82 -29.87 61.46
CA GLU A 125 7.32 -30.46 62.71
C GLU A 125 8.58 -31.33 62.74
N ASN A 126 9.58 -30.73 63.39
CA ASN A 126 10.84 -31.27 63.87
C ASN A 126 10.63 -32.40 64.93
N PRO A 127 11.25 -33.58 64.81
CA PRO A 127 11.26 -34.55 65.91
C PRO A 127 12.33 -34.19 66.94
N ALA A 128 11.90 -33.98 68.18
CA ALA A 128 12.76 -33.81 69.34
C ALA A 128 13.76 -34.97 69.52
N LYS A 129 15.06 -34.64 69.66
CA LYS A 129 16.08 -35.48 70.27
C LYS A 129 17.15 -34.65 70.97
N SER A 130 17.04 -34.50 72.29
CA SER A 130 18.04 -34.83 73.33
C SER A 130 17.60 -34.27 74.66
#